data_AF-A0A2E0ZMV2-F1
#
_entry.id   AF-A0A2E0ZMV2-F1
#
_cell.length_a   1.000
_cell.length_b   1.000
_cell.length_c   1.000
_cell.angle_alpha   90.00
_cell.angle_beta   90.00
_cell.angle_gamma   90.00
#
_symmetry.space_group_name_H-M   'P 1'
#
loop_
_entity.id
_entity.type
_entity.pdbx_description
1 polymer ?
#
loop_
_entity_poly.entity_id
_entity_poly.type
_entity_poly.pdbx_seq_one_letter_code
_entity_poly.pdbx_strand_id
1 'polypeptide(L)'
;MMDVTAVLDTLLHGNQLKRTARTGWVQRGVPNAENVAAHSFGVVFVALVLAQVVEETIDLGRLLAIAALHDLPEALTTDIPTPAWRYLPPGIKTDVERGAMQEMLNETEFALAFMDLWEELHAAQTPEAKLVHDADKLEMFLQAMVYERQTGNVQLAEFWERPYTFNYPQAQAIYDELRSQRPH
;
A
#
# COMPACT_ATOMS: atom_id res chain seq x y z
N MET A 1 19.06 -18.73 -19.81
CA MET A 1 18.35 -17.97 -20.87
C MET A 1 17.05 -17.55 -20.22
N MET A 2 16.71 -16.27 -20.24
CA MET A 2 15.52 -15.74 -19.59
C MET A 2 14.26 -16.50 -20.04
N ASP A 3 13.48 -17.03 -19.10
CA ASP A 3 12.16 -17.56 -19.41
C ASP A 3 11.19 -16.40 -19.66
N VAL A 4 10.98 -16.08 -20.93
CA VAL A 4 10.11 -14.99 -21.37
C VAL A 4 8.67 -15.18 -20.90
N THR A 5 8.19 -16.43 -20.79
CA THR A 5 6.81 -16.72 -20.38
C THR A 5 6.63 -16.34 -18.91
N ALA A 6 7.53 -16.79 -18.04
CA ALA A 6 7.48 -16.46 -16.62
C ALA A 6 7.55 -14.94 -16.38
N VAL A 7 8.43 -14.24 -17.11
CA VAL A 7 8.52 -12.77 -17.03
C VAL A 7 7.22 -12.10 -17.49
N LEU A 8 6.62 -12.56 -18.59
CA LEU A 8 5.36 -12.02 -19.08
C LEU A 8 4.22 -12.26 -18.08
N ASP A 9 4.14 -13.43 -17.46
CA ASP A 9 3.13 -13.76 -16.46
C ASP A 9 3.24 -12.83 -15.25
N THR A 10 4.45 -12.60 -14.72
CA THR A 10 4.66 -11.61 -13.65
C THR A 10 4.17 -10.22 -14.04
N LEU A 11 4.48 -9.75 -15.26
CA LEU A 11 4.03 -8.44 -15.75
C LEU A 11 2.51 -8.36 -15.89
N LEU A 12 1.87 -9.44 -16.34
CA LEU A 12 0.41 -9.53 -16.47
C LEU A 12 -0.28 -9.53 -15.11
N HIS A 13 0.28 -10.24 -14.12
CA HIS A 13 -0.21 -10.17 -12.74
C HIS A 13 -0.12 -8.75 -12.19
N GLY A 14 1.04 -8.09 -12.29
CA GLY A 14 1.17 -6.69 -11.86
C GLY A 14 0.17 -5.75 -12.55
N ASN A 15 -0.12 -5.98 -13.84
CA ASN A 15 -1.10 -5.19 -14.58
C ASN A 15 -2.55 -5.42 -14.11
N GLN A 16 -2.86 -6.53 -13.44
CA GLN A 16 -4.19 -6.83 -12.89
C GLN A 16 -4.58 -5.83 -11.78
N LEU A 17 -3.62 -5.23 -11.07
CA LEU A 17 -3.87 -4.21 -10.05
C LEU A 17 -4.67 -3.00 -10.56
N LYS A 18 -4.59 -2.70 -11.87
CA LYS A 18 -5.39 -1.64 -12.51
C LYS A 18 -6.89 -1.95 -12.55
N ARG A 19 -7.27 -3.20 -12.24
CA ARG A 19 -8.64 -3.71 -12.22
C ARG A 19 -9.08 -4.15 -10.82
N THR A 20 -8.16 -4.20 -9.86
CA THR A 20 -8.47 -4.50 -8.46
C THR A 20 -8.92 -3.21 -7.77
N ALA A 21 -10.22 -3.07 -7.51
CA ALA A 21 -10.74 -1.89 -6.80
C ALA A 21 -10.31 -1.91 -5.33
N ARG A 22 -10.07 -0.73 -4.74
CA ARG A 22 -9.85 -0.59 -3.29
C ARG A 22 -11.17 -0.78 -2.55
N THR A 23 -11.35 -1.96 -1.96
CA THR A 23 -12.60 -2.48 -1.40
C THR A 23 -13.12 -1.58 -0.28
N GLY A 24 -12.23 -0.96 0.51
CA GLY A 24 -12.61 0.01 1.54
C GLY A 24 -13.52 1.11 1.00
N TRP A 25 -13.12 1.78 -0.09
CA TRP A 25 -13.90 2.87 -0.71
C TRP A 25 -15.20 2.37 -1.34
N VAL A 26 -15.13 1.24 -2.06
CA VAL A 26 -16.30 0.65 -2.74
C VAL A 26 -17.41 0.32 -1.73
N GLN A 27 -17.05 -0.28 -0.59
CA GLN A 27 -18.01 -0.62 0.46
C GLN A 27 -18.68 0.60 1.11
N ARG A 28 -18.06 1.79 1.04
CA ARG A 28 -18.63 3.05 1.54
C ARG A 28 -19.33 3.85 0.44
N GLY A 29 -19.55 3.24 -0.72
CA GLY A 29 -20.31 3.83 -1.81
C GLY A 29 -19.57 4.94 -2.56
N VAL A 30 -18.23 4.98 -2.51
CA VAL A 30 -17.46 5.91 -3.34
C VAL A 30 -17.60 5.51 -4.81
N PRO A 31 -18.17 6.37 -5.68
CA PRO A 31 -18.28 6.06 -7.09
C PRO A 31 -16.90 6.16 -7.76
N ASN A 32 -16.58 5.24 -8.67
CA ASN A 32 -15.29 5.17 -9.35
C ASN A 32 -14.10 5.24 -8.37
N ALA A 33 -14.20 4.48 -7.27
CA ALA A 33 -13.10 4.29 -6.34
C ALA A 33 -11.81 3.92 -7.09
N GLU A 34 -10.69 4.40 -6.58
CA GLU A 34 -9.38 4.05 -7.10
C GLU A 34 -9.16 2.53 -7.10
N ASN A 35 -8.26 2.09 -7.97
CA ASN A 35 -7.76 0.73 -7.97
C ASN A 35 -6.42 0.66 -7.24
N VAL A 36 -5.97 -0.54 -6.91
CA VAL A 36 -4.73 -0.78 -6.17
C VAL A 36 -3.53 -0.18 -6.91
N ALA A 37 -3.49 -0.21 -8.25
CA ALA A 37 -2.39 0.41 -8.99
C ALA A 37 -2.33 1.95 -8.83
N ALA A 38 -3.49 2.63 -8.74
CA ALA A 38 -3.56 4.07 -8.49
C ALA A 38 -3.10 4.40 -7.06
N HIS A 39 -3.57 3.63 -6.08
CA HIS A 39 -3.10 3.69 -4.70
C HIS A 39 -1.58 3.49 -4.63
N SER A 40 -1.04 2.44 -5.26
CA SER A 40 0.39 2.15 -5.24
C SER A 40 1.24 3.26 -5.85
N PHE A 41 0.76 3.90 -6.91
CA PHE A 41 1.42 5.11 -7.44
C PHE A 41 1.40 6.26 -6.42
N GLY A 42 0.27 6.47 -5.75
CA GLY A 42 0.14 7.42 -4.65
C GLY A 42 1.14 7.15 -3.53
N VAL A 43 1.29 5.89 -3.10
CA VAL A 43 2.24 5.47 -2.05
C VAL A 43 3.68 5.78 -2.46
N VAL A 44 4.06 5.46 -3.70
CA VAL A 44 5.38 5.81 -4.25
C VAL A 44 5.61 7.31 -4.22
N PHE A 45 4.61 8.12 -4.60
CA PHE A 45 4.72 9.57 -4.57
C PHE A 45 4.84 10.13 -3.14
N VAL A 46 4.04 9.62 -2.20
CA VAL A 46 4.13 10.00 -0.79
C VAL A 46 5.49 9.61 -0.21
N ALA A 47 5.98 8.41 -0.51
CA ALA A 47 7.30 7.94 -0.08
C ALA A 47 8.44 8.84 -0.62
N LEU A 48 8.36 9.26 -1.89
CA LEU A 48 9.30 10.23 -2.49
C LEU A 48 9.33 11.54 -1.69
N VAL A 49 8.17 12.07 -1.35
CA VAL A 49 8.05 13.33 -0.61
C VAL A 49 8.54 13.17 0.83
N LEU A 50 8.12 12.10 1.52
CA LEU A 50 8.53 11.85 2.90
C LEU A 50 10.05 11.68 3.01
N ALA A 51 10.69 11.01 2.05
CA ALA A 51 12.15 10.86 2.00
C ALA A 51 12.91 12.20 1.90
N GLN A 52 12.26 13.30 1.50
CA GLN A 52 12.88 14.64 1.48
C GLN A 52 12.78 15.39 2.80
N VAL A 53 11.87 14.98 3.70
CA VAL A 53 11.56 15.73 4.92
C VAL A 53 11.95 14.97 6.19
N VAL A 54 12.07 13.64 6.13
CA VAL A 54 12.59 12.86 7.27
C VAL A 54 14.07 13.13 7.48
N GLU A 55 14.48 13.08 8.75
CA GLU A 55 15.89 13.27 9.14
C GLU A 55 16.74 12.00 8.95
N GLU A 56 16.10 10.84 8.91
CA GLU A 56 16.78 9.56 8.71
C GLU A 56 17.32 9.43 7.28
N THR A 57 18.49 8.80 7.13
CA THR A 57 19.05 8.55 5.80
C THR A 57 18.32 7.39 5.15
N ILE A 58 17.75 7.64 3.97
CA ILE A 58 16.93 6.66 3.23
C ILE A 58 17.62 6.28 1.92
N ASP A 59 17.75 4.98 1.65
CA ASP A 59 18.06 4.48 0.31
C ASP A 59 16.82 4.63 -0.58
N LEU A 60 16.85 5.65 -1.44
CA LEU A 60 15.72 5.96 -2.30
C LEU A 60 15.41 4.83 -3.29
N GLY A 61 16.42 4.12 -3.81
CA GLY A 61 16.19 3.02 -4.75
C GLY A 61 15.44 1.88 -4.07
N ARG A 62 15.85 1.51 -2.86
CA ARG A 62 15.22 0.48 -2.04
C ARG A 62 13.81 0.90 -1.59
N LEU A 63 13.64 2.13 -1.10
CA LEU A 63 12.35 2.69 -0.69
C LEU A 63 11.29 2.56 -1.80
N LEU A 64 11.63 3.02 -3.01
CA LEU A 64 10.68 3.03 -4.13
C LEU A 64 10.39 1.62 -4.65
N ALA A 65 11.37 0.72 -4.59
CA ALA A 65 11.14 -0.68 -4.93
C ALA A 65 10.18 -1.35 -3.94
N ILE A 66 10.35 -1.13 -2.63
CA ILE A 66 9.43 -1.63 -1.61
C ILE A 66 8.02 -1.04 -1.81
N ALA A 67 7.93 0.30 -2.00
CA ALA A 67 6.65 0.97 -2.22
C ALA A 67 5.93 0.49 -3.49
N ALA A 68 6.65 0.17 -4.56
CA ALA A 68 6.04 -0.34 -5.78
C ALA A 68 5.55 -1.80 -5.65
N LEU A 69 6.11 -2.58 -4.73
CA LEU A 69 5.82 -4.00 -4.55
C LEU A 69 4.84 -4.28 -3.39
N HIS A 70 4.55 -3.31 -2.52
CA HIS A 70 3.87 -3.56 -1.24
C HIS A 70 2.53 -4.31 -1.36
N ASP A 71 1.66 -3.86 -2.26
CA ASP A 71 0.33 -4.45 -2.53
C ASP A 71 0.32 -5.31 -3.81
N LEU A 72 1.49 -5.67 -4.35
CA LEU A 72 1.58 -6.56 -5.51
C LEU A 72 0.82 -7.90 -5.35
N PRO A 73 0.83 -8.58 -4.17
CA PRO A 73 0.04 -9.81 -3.98
C PRO A 73 -1.47 -9.64 -4.24
N GLU A 74 -2.02 -8.42 -4.10
CA GLU A 74 -3.44 -8.13 -4.33
C GLU A 74 -3.87 -8.31 -5.79
N ALA A 75 -2.93 -8.51 -6.71
CA ALA A 75 -3.21 -8.93 -8.08
C ALA A 75 -3.93 -10.29 -8.13
N LEU A 76 -3.61 -11.19 -7.19
CA LEU A 76 -4.23 -12.50 -7.06
C LEU A 76 -5.21 -12.58 -5.89
N THR A 77 -4.87 -12.00 -4.73
CA THR A 77 -5.71 -12.10 -3.53
C THR A 77 -6.90 -11.17 -3.57
N THR A 78 -6.90 -10.17 -4.45
CA THR A 78 -7.74 -8.96 -4.40
C THR A 78 -7.47 -8.13 -3.13
N ASP A 79 -7.99 -6.90 -3.06
CA ASP A 79 -7.94 -6.07 -1.86
C ASP A 79 -8.93 -6.61 -0.82
N ILE A 80 -8.46 -7.50 0.05
CA ILE A 80 -9.25 -8.08 1.13
C ILE A 80 -9.36 -7.06 2.26
N PRO A 81 -10.56 -6.57 2.58
CA PRO A 81 -10.74 -5.46 3.49
C PRO A 81 -10.30 -5.83 4.91
N THR A 82 -9.63 -4.90 5.60
CA THR A 82 -9.08 -5.09 6.96
C THR A 82 -10.05 -5.77 7.96
N PRO A 83 -11.36 -5.44 8.00
CA PRO A 83 -12.31 -6.12 8.88
C PRO A 83 -12.44 -7.64 8.64
N ALA A 84 -12.24 -8.13 7.41
CA ALA A 84 -12.34 -9.55 7.08
C ALA A 84 -11.21 -10.38 7.72
N TRP A 85 -9.98 -9.83 7.74
CA TRP A 85 -8.82 -10.50 8.34
C TRP A 85 -8.98 -10.80 9.84
N ARG A 86 -9.83 -10.05 10.57
CA ARG A 86 -10.11 -10.28 11.99
C ARG A 86 -10.80 -11.62 12.29
N TYR A 87 -11.42 -12.22 11.28
CA TYR A 87 -12.12 -13.50 11.40
C TYR A 87 -11.28 -14.69 10.92
N LEU A 88 -10.03 -14.45 10.52
CA LEU A 88 -9.10 -15.48 10.07
C LEU A 88 -7.97 -15.67 11.10
N PRO A 89 -7.23 -16.81 11.06
CA PRO A 89 -6.15 -17.07 12.01
C PRO A 89 -5.10 -15.94 12.04
N PRO A 90 -4.52 -15.60 13.21
CA PRO A 90 -3.42 -14.64 13.28
C PRO A 90 -2.26 -15.02 12.35
N GLY A 91 -1.71 -14.04 11.64
CA GLY A 91 -0.59 -14.25 10.70
C GLY A 91 -0.98 -14.74 9.30
N ILE A 92 -2.22 -15.19 9.11
CA ILE A 92 -2.67 -15.76 7.82
C ILE A 92 -2.61 -14.78 6.65
N LYS A 93 -2.77 -13.47 6.91
CA LYS A 93 -2.65 -12.43 5.89
C LYS A 93 -1.29 -12.53 5.19
N THR A 94 -0.22 -12.48 5.97
CA THR A 94 1.15 -12.57 5.47
C THR A 94 1.40 -13.89 4.76
N ASP A 95 0.87 -15.01 5.26
CA ASP A 95 1.06 -16.31 4.60
C ASP A 95 0.34 -16.41 3.25
N VAL A 96 -0.89 -15.87 3.16
CA VAL A 96 -1.67 -15.81 1.91
C VAL A 96 -0.98 -14.92 0.88
N GLU A 97 -0.56 -13.72 1.29
CA GLU A 97 0.11 -12.79 0.39
C GLU A 97 1.49 -13.30 -0.03
N ARG A 98 2.24 -13.97 0.86
CA ARG A 98 3.50 -14.65 0.52
C ARG A 98 3.28 -15.72 -0.54
N GLY A 99 2.23 -16.53 -0.39
CA GLY A 99 1.85 -17.53 -1.39
C GLY A 99 1.55 -16.90 -2.75
N ALA A 100 0.79 -15.81 -2.77
CA ALA A 100 0.51 -15.06 -4.00
C ALA A 100 1.79 -14.49 -4.62
N MET A 101 2.71 -13.92 -3.83
CA MET A 101 3.99 -13.44 -4.34
C MET A 101 4.84 -14.56 -4.94
N GLN A 102 4.90 -15.73 -4.29
CA GLN A 102 5.61 -16.90 -4.83
C GLN A 102 5.03 -17.36 -6.16
N GLU A 103 3.69 -17.41 -6.28
CA GLU A 103 3.01 -17.74 -7.53
C GLU A 103 3.27 -16.72 -8.63
N MET A 104 3.18 -15.42 -8.30
CA MET A 104 3.36 -14.33 -9.26
C MET A 104 4.78 -14.21 -9.81
N LEU A 105 5.77 -14.44 -8.95
CA LEU A 105 7.18 -14.30 -9.32
C LEU A 105 7.70 -15.54 -10.03
N ASN A 106 7.14 -16.73 -9.76
CA ASN A 106 7.50 -18.01 -10.38
C ASN A 106 9.03 -18.22 -10.47
N GLU A 107 9.53 -19.12 -11.32
CA GLU A 107 10.97 -19.40 -11.51
C GLU A 107 11.77 -18.26 -12.20
N THR A 108 11.40 -17.00 -11.99
CA THR A 108 12.13 -15.85 -12.54
C THR A 108 13.43 -15.58 -11.78
N GLU A 109 14.44 -15.07 -12.51
CA GLU A 109 15.75 -14.75 -11.93
C GLU A 109 15.69 -13.63 -10.86
N PHE A 110 14.64 -12.79 -10.88
CA PHE A 110 14.44 -11.70 -9.94
C PHE A 110 13.53 -12.06 -8.75
N ALA A 111 12.97 -13.28 -8.70
CA ALA A 111 12.01 -13.68 -7.67
C ALA A 111 12.55 -13.48 -6.25
N LEU A 112 13.79 -13.89 -5.99
CA LEU A 112 14.43 -13.71 -4.69
C LEU A 112 14.55 -12.23 -4.31
N ALA A 113 14.99 -11.38 -5.24
CA ALA A 113 15.17 -9.95 -4.97
C ALA A 113 13.85 -9.26 -4.63
N PHE A 114 12.76 -9.60 -5.31
CA PHE A 114 11.45 -9.00 -5.05
C PHE A 114 10.81 -9.55 -3.79
N MET A 115 10.99 -10.86 -3.53
CA MET A 115 10.54 -11.47 -2.28
C MET A 115 11.27 -10.86 -1.08
N ASP A 116 12.58 -10.66 -1.16
CA ASP A 116 13.37 -10.06 -0.06
C ASP A 116 12.88 -8.64 0.28
N LEU A 117 12.58 -7.82 -0.72
CA LEU A 117 12.02 -6.47 -0.52
C LEU A 117 10.61 -6.52 0.10
N TRP A 118 9.79 -7.49 -0.32
CA TRP A 118 8.44 -7.66 0.22
C TRP A 118 8.46 -8.19 1.66
N GLU A 119 9.31 -9.16 1.97
CA GLU A 119 9.51 -9.66 3.34
C GLU A 119 10.08 -8.58 4.27
N GLU A 120 10.98 -7.72 3.76
CA GLU A 120 11.48 -6.57 4.51
C GLU A 120 10.36 -5.60 4.91
N LEU A 121 9.43 -5.32 4.00
CA LEU A 121 8.24 -4.52 4.32
C LEU A 121 7.47 -5.12 5.49
N HIS A 122 7.19 -6.43 5.45
CA HIS A 122 6.43 -7.12 6.50
C HIS A 122 7.18 -7.19 7.83
N ALA A 123 8.50 -7.32 7.79
CA ALA A 123 9.33 -7.25 9.00
C ALA A 123 9.27 -5.86 9.66
N ALA A 124 9.11 -4.80 8.86
CA ALA A 124 8.99 -3.40 9.30
C ALA A 124 10.15 -2.93 10.21
N GLN A 125 11.36 -3.45 9.95
CA GLN A 125 12.54 -3.16 10.79
C GLN A 125 13.45 -2.09 10.19
N THR A 126 13.49 -1.96 8.87
CA THR A 126 14.36 -1.01 8.15
C THR A 126 13.72 0.39 8.05
N PRO A 127 14.54 1.44 7.89
CA PRO A 127 14.04 2.79 7.68
C PRO A 127 13.10 2.89 6.48
N GLU A 128 13.44 2.23 5.38
CA GLU A 128 12.66 2.20 4.13
C GLU A 128 11.31 1.52 4.36
N ALA A 129 11.28 0.34 4.97
CA ALA A 129 10.03 -0.38 5.24
C ALA A 129 9.08 0.43 6.13
N LYS A 130 9.60 1.03 7.20
CA LYS A 130 8.82 1.92 8.08
C LYS A 130 8.26 3.13 7.33
N LEU A 131 9.07 3.71 6.43
CA LEU A 131 8.66 4.88 5.67
C LEU A 131 7.59 4.51 4.62
N VAL A 132 7.63 3.30 4.04
CA VAL A 132 6.56 2.79 3.18
C VAL A 132 5.26 2.55 3.96
N HIS A 133 5.32 2.01 5.18
CA HIS A 133 4.11 1.89 6.03
C HIS A 133 3.48 3.24 6.33
N ASP A 134 4.31 4.25 6.63
CA ASP A 134 3.85 5.63 6.81
C ASP A 134 3.25 6.19 5.50
N ALA A 135 3.90 5.93 4.37
CA ALA A 135 3.42 6.39 3.07
C ALA A 135 2.08 5.75 2.67
N ASP A 136 1.90 4.44 2.83
CA ASP A 136 0.64 3.71 2.58
C ASP A 136 -0.51 4.34 3.36
N LYS A 137 -0.32 4.53 4.66
CA LYS A 137 -1.37 5.06 5.53
C LYS A 137 -1.67 6.52 5.24
N LEU A 138 -0.64 7.33 5.01
CA LEU A 138 -0.84 8.74 4.70
C LEU A 138 -1.54 8.94 3.34
N GLU A 139 -1.19 8.14 2.34
CA GLU A 139 -1.88 8.12 1.03
C GLU A 139 -3.38 7.82 1.23
N MET A 140 -3.72 6.77 1.98
CA MET A 140 -5.11 6.42 2.26
C MET A 140 -5.89 7.58 2.92
N PHE A 141 -5.28 8.29 3.88
CA PHE A 141 -5.91 9.45 4.53
C PHE A 141 -6.08 10.64 3.58
N LEU A 142 -5.09 10.90 2.72
CA LEU A 142 -5.20 11.93 1.68
C LEU A 142 -6.37 11.62 0.75
N GLN A 143 -6.49 10.37 0.31
CA GLN A 143 -7.55 9.92 -0.57
C GLN A 143 -8.94 9.97 0.11
N ALA A 144 -9.03 9.63 1.41
CA ALA A 144 -10.25 9.84 2.19
C ALA A 144 -10.70 11.30 2.16
N MET A 145 -9.80 12.24 2.44
CA MET A 145 -10.11 13.68 2.43
C MET A 145 -10.53 14.16 1.03
N VAL A 146 -9.86 13.70 -0.03
CA VAL A 146 -10.22 14.02 -1.41
C VAL A 146 -11.64 13.56 -1.72
N TYR A 147 -11.99 12.32 -1.38
CA TYR A 147 -13.34 11.80 -1.61
C TYR A 147 -14.39 12.52 -0.76
N GLU A 148 -14.12 12.82 0.51
CA GLU A 148 -15.03 13.60 1.37
C GLU A 148 -15.31 14.98 0.74
N ARG A 149 -14.28 15.69 0.28
CA ARG A 149 -14.43 17.02 -0.34
C ARG A 149 -15.16 16.97 -1.67
N GLN A 150 -14.94 15.93 -2.48
CA GLN A 150 -15.55 15.81 -3.80
C GLN A 150 -17.01 15.35 -3.75
N THR A 151 -17.34 14.47 -2.81
CA THR A 151 -18.64 13.76 -2.80
C THR A 151 -19.53 14.13 -1.62
N GLY A 152 -18.97 14.73 -0.55
CA GLY A 152 -19.68 14.91 0.72
C GLY A 152 -19.96 13.59 1.46
N ASN A 153 -19.26 12.50 1.12
CA ASN A 153 -19.53 11.18 1.69
C ASN A 153 -19.12 11.09 3.17
N VAL A 154 -20.10 11.29 4.05
CA VAL A 154 -19.93 11.23 5.51
C VAL A 154 -19.56 9.84 6.04
N GLN A 155 -19.78 8.77 5.27
CA GLN A 155 -19.39 7.42 5.68
C GLN A 155 -17.88 7.25 5.74
N LEU A 156 -17.08 8.15 5.16
CA LEU A 156 -15.63 8.09 5.25
C LEU A 156 -15.09 8.58 6.61
N ALA A 157 -15.95 9.10 7.49
CA ALA A 157 -15.57 9.50 8.84
C ALA A 157 -14.95 8.36 9.67
N GLU A 158 -15.35 7.11 9.43
CA GLU A 158 -14.82 5.95 10.15
C GLU A 158 -13.31 5.75 9.98
N PHE A 159 -12.73 6.18 8.83
CA PHE A 159 -11.30 6.07 8.60
C PHE A 159 -10.52 6.94 9.60
N TRP A 160 -11.14 8.00 10.12
CA TRP A 160 -10.54 8.98 11.02
C TRP A 160 -10.84 8.76 12.50
N GLU A 161 -11.77 7.84 12.84
CA GLU A 161 -12.23 7.62 14.22
C GLU A 161 -11.08 7.20 15.15
N ARG A 162 -10.18 6.36 14.64
CA ARG A 162 -9.02 5.89 15.37
C ARG A 162 -7.80 6.71 14.94
N PRO A 163 -7.14 7.44 15.85
CA PRO A 163 -5.89 8.09 15.53
C PRO A 163 -4.87 7.04 15.09
N TYR A 164 -4.10 7.36 14.05
CA TYR A 164 -2.97 6.54 13.62
C TYR A 164 -1.67 7.14 14.17
N THR A 165 -0.74 6.27 14.56
CA THR A 165 0.60 6.64 15.01
C THR A 165 1.61 6.25 13.95
N PHE A 166 2.27 7.26 13.36
CA PHE A 166 3.27 7.08 12.33
C PHE A 166 4.64 6.75 12.92
N ASN A 167 5.50 6.10 12.14
CA ASN A 167 6.87 5.77 12.53
C ASN A 167 7.76 7.02 12.59
N TYR A 168 7.54 7.97 11.68
CA TYR A 168 8.31 9.21 11.59
C TYR A 168 7.51 10.42 12.09
N PRO A 169 8.12 11.31 12.89
CA PRO A 169 7.44 12.50 13.40
C PRO A 169 6.99 13.46 12.30
N GLN A 170 7.69 13.49 11.16
CA GLN A 170 7.30 14.31 10.01
C GLN A 170 6.02 13.77 9.34
N ALA A 171 5.89 12.45 9.19
CA ALA A 171 4.66 11.83 8.70
C ALA A 171 3.50 12.07 9.68
N GLN A 172 3.75 11.97 10.99
CA GLN A 172 2.77 12.30 12.03
C GLN A 172 2.32 13.76 11.92
N ALA A 173 3.23 14.71 11.77
CA ALA A 173 2.90 16.14 11.66
C ALA A 173 2.05 16.44 10.41
N ILE A 174 2.34 15.80 9.27
CA ILE A 174 1.53 15.94 8.06
C ILE A 174 0.13 15.37 8.27
N TYR A 175 0.00 14.21 8.92
CA TYR A 175 -1.30 13.63 9.27
C TYR A 175 -2.10 14.50 10.24
N ASP A 176 -1.46 15.08 11.25
CA ASP A 176 -2.12 15.97 12.21
C ASP A 176 -2.64 17.24 11.52
N GLU A 177 -1.84 17.83 10.62
CA GLU A 177 -2.25 18.95 9.78
C GLU A 177 -3.43 18.56 8.86
N LEU A 178 -3.34 17.41 8.20
CA LEU A 178 -4.39 16.88 7.35
C LEU A 178 -5.73 16.73 8.10
N ARG A 179 -5.69 16.18 9.32
CA ARG A 179 -6.87 16.08 10.18
C ARG A 179 -7.44 17.42 10.57
N SER A 180 -6.59 18.43 10.82
CA SER A 180 -7.05 19.77 11.19
C SER A 180 -7.82 20.46 10.05
N GLN A 181 -7.50 20.11 8.80
CA GLN A 181 -8.15 20.64 7.60
C GLN A 181 -9.36 19.81 7.13
N ARG A 182 -9.72 18.74 7.84
CA ARG A 182 -10.83 17.88 7.47
C ARG A 182 -12.16 18.64 7.67
N PRO A 183 -13.04 18.70 6.65
CA PRO A 183 -14.35 19.33 6.82
C PRO A 183 -15.17 18.61 7.89
N HIS A 184 -15.84 19.39 8.75
CA HIS A 184 -16.78 18.89 9.77
C HIS A 184 -18.13 18.52 9.17
#